data_AF-A0A7S1FK17-F1
#
_entry.id   AF-A0A7S1FK17-F1
#
_cell.length_a   1.000
_cell.length_b   1.000
_cell.length_c   1.000
_cell.angle_alpha   90.00
_cell.angle_beta   90.00
_cell.angle_gamma   90.00
#
_symmetry.space_group_name_H-M   'P 1'
#
loop_
_entity.id
_entity.type
_entity.pdbx_description
1 polymer ?
#
loop_
_entity_poly.entity_id
_entity_poly.type
_entity_poly.pdbx_seq_one_letter_code
_entity_poly.pdbx_strand_id
1 'polypeptide(L)'
;WSQVDVAYNFQLHQMYFALSPTCMKAADRTAFFGKPEKVKVFHYSSEPKPWARKLESRYASWTDAAWLHEVQSNFSGFQAWVLKDPDYVEREGGRDGVALGPDGLLHLTLEWQTEWATEDSVCFASTDEGYKSGCVEKLLDDGGEHSAETPLGGGALLCPPLVSDSGELLGRVVEVPAEAIDGAELVTKAAIQQWEATYDELAQMISETELATAVNAACIVDKEDATAAAGWSGGASHVESFGGNWSRHGGWWRQWPADGRLATARCSVQPLFAQLSFNGYVLLEASCAGVHAAAGGAEGCPAPRTLKGPADALEWGEAVPDGAVVLLAFIDCDGWDSSAIVEALGNGGMGCPSAVLPPSCSVAAALGRKGKAQWANTHAAPDTALVSFYM
;
A
#
# COMPACT_ATOMS: atom_id res chain seq x y z
N TRP A 1 -5.92 -17.42 6.97
CA TRP A 1 -6.05 -16.51 5.81
C TRP A 1 -6.20 -17.36 4.56
N SER A 2 -7.27 -17.16 3.79
CA SER A 2 -7.45 -17.74 2.46
C SER A 2 -7.21 -16.66 1.41
N GLN A 3 -6.54 -17.01 0.31
CA GLN A 3 -6.37 -16.12 -0.83
C GLN A 3 -7.71 -15.98 -1.57
N VAL A 4 -8.09 -14.76 -1.91
CA VAL A 4 -9.26 -14.45 -2.74
C VAL A 4 -8.75 -13.93 -4.08
N ASP A 5 -9.45 -14.29 -5.16
CA ASP A 5 -9.13 -13.84 -6.51
C ASP A 5 -9.18 -12.31 -6.64
N VAL A 6 -8.31 -11.75 -7.50
CA VAL A 6 -8.22 -10.31 -7.75
C VAL A 6 -9.56 -9.70 -8.21
N ALA A 7 -10.43 -10.48 -8.85
CA ALA A 7 -11.76 -10.08 -9.27
C ALA A 7 -12.65 -9.56 -8.11
N TYR A 8 -12.42 -10.01 -6.87
CA TYR A 8 -13.21 -9.63 -5.69
C TYR A 8 -12.60 -8.47 -4.89
N ASN A 9 -11.46 -7.94 -5.33
CA ASN A 9 -10.87 -6.73 -4.76
C ASN A 9 -10.09 -6.00 -5.87
N PHE A 10 -10.80 -5.68 -6.96
CA PHE A 10 -10.18 -5.18 -8.17
C PHE A 10 -9.90 -3.69 -8.05
N GLN A 11 -8.68 -3.37 -7.62
CA GLN A 11 -8.19 -2.00 -7.50
C GLN A 11 -7.92 -1.40 -8.88
N LEU A 12 -8.73 -0.41 -9.27
CA LEU A 12 -8.69 0.18 -10.62
C LEU A 12 -7.32 0.77 -10.96
N HIS A 13 -6.69 1.51 -10.04
CA HIS A 13 -5.38 2.11 -10.32
C HIS A 13 -4.28 1.05 -10.55
N GLN A 14 -4.38 -0.12 -9.89
CA GLN A 14 -3.41 -1.20 -10.05
C GLN A 14 -3.51 -1.90 -11.41
N MET A 15 -4.66 -1.81 -12.08
CA MET A 15 -4.82 -2.30 -13.45
C MET A 15 -3.89 -1.58 -14.42
N TYR A 16 -3.68 -0.27 -14.24
CA TYR A 16 -2.80 0.49 -15.11
C TYR A 16 -1.33 0.17 -14.89
N PHE A 17 -0.90 -0.26 -13.70
CA PHE A 17 0.46 -0.81 -13.53
C PHE A 17 0.68 -2.10 -14.37
N ALA A 18 -0.36 -2.88 -14.61
CA ALA A 18 -0.28 -4.06 -15.46
C ALA A 18 -0.08 -3.74 -16.95
N LEU A 19 -0.16 -2.47 -17.36
CA LEU A 19 0.23 -2.01 -18.70
C LEU A 19 1.75 -1.87 -18.86
N SER A 20 2.54 -2.02 -17.80
CA SER A 20 4.00 -2.00 -17.90
C SER A 20 4.46 -3.00 -18.98
N PRO A 21 5.30 -2.58 -19.95
CA PRO A 21 5.71 -3.44 -21.06
C PRO A 21 6.39 -4.74 -20.64
N THR A 22 7.03 -4.79 -19.46
CA THR A 22 7.68 -6.00 -18.93
C THR A 22 6.72 -6.89 -18.14
N CYS A 23 5.72 -6.31 -17.46
CA CYS A 23 4.81 -7.08 -16.59
C CYS A 23 3.54 -7.58 -17.28
N MET A 24 3.14 -6.99 -18.40
CA MET A 24 1.83 -7.22 -19.02
C MET A 24 1.54 -8.71 -19.34
N LYS A 25 2.56 -9.50 -19.69
CA LYS A 25 2.37 -10.93 -19.98
C LYS A 25 2.06 -11.78 -18.74
N ALA A 26 2.47 -11.34 -17.56
CA ALA A 26 2.42 -12.12 -16.32
C ALA A 26 1.48 -11.54 -15.26
N ALA A 27 1.06 -10.28 -15.40
CA ALA A 27 0.21 -9.64 -14.41
C ALA A 27 -1.24 -10.18 -14.45
N ASP A 28 -1.72 -10.71 -13.33
CA ASP A 28 -3.07 -11.30 -13.19
C ASP A 28 -4.21 -10.41 -13.74
N ARG A 29 -4.04 -9.08 -13.68
CA ARG A 29 -5.04 -8.10 -14.11
C ARG A 29 -5.21 -8.00 -15.62
N THR A 30 -4.25 -8.45 -16.44
CA THR A 30 -4.37 -8.35 -17.90
C THR A 30 -5.46 -9.26 -18.46
N ALA A 31 -5.81 -10.33 -17.75
CA ALA A 31 -6.94 -11.21 -18.10
C ALA A 31 -8.32 -10.52 -18.05
N PHE A 32 -8.39 -9.32 -17.46
CA PHE A 32 -9.59 -8.49 -17.31
C PHE A 32 -9.68 -7.35 -18.34
N PHE A 33 -8.60 -7.07 -19.08
CA PHE A 33 -8.63 -6.04 -20.13
C PHE A 33 -9.73 -6.35 -21.14
N GLY A 34 -10.59 -5.35 -21.38
CA GLY A 34 -11.73 -5.48 -22.28
C GLY A 34 -12.87 -6.38 -21.78
N LYS A 35 -12.79 -6.87 -20.52
CA LYS A 35 -13.72 -7.85 -19.94
C LYS A 35 -14.23 -7.40 -18.56
N PRO A 36 -14.91 -6.24 -18.48
CA PRO A 36 -15.38 -5.69 -17.20
C PRO A 36 -16.30 -6.65 -16.43
N GLU A 37 -17.05 -7.52 -17.11
CA GLU A 37 -17.96 -8.51 -16.52
C GLU A 37 -17.25 -9.58 -15.67
N LYS A 38 -15.93 -9.75 -15.86
CA LYS A 38 -15.12 -10.63 -15.03
C LYS A 38 -14.82 -10.03 -13.65
N VAL A 39 -14.82 -8.71 -13.52
CA VAL A 39 -14.63 -8.04 -12.24
C VAL A 39 -15.89 -8.22 -11.39
N LYS A 40 -15.73 -8.64 -10.14
CA LYS A 40 -16.83 -8.89 -9.19
C LYS A 40 -17.01 -7.76 -8.20
N VAL A 41 -15.92 -7.13 -7.78
CA VAL A 41 -15.93 -5.98 -6.88
C VAL A 41 -14.86 -4.98 -7.33
N PHE A 42 -15.30 -3.77 -7.68
CA PHE A 42 -14.41 -2.64 -7.94
C PHE A 42 -14.01 -1.99 -6.61
N HIS A 43 -12.71 -1.76 -6.43
CA HIS A 43 -12.15 -1.04 -5.30
C HIS A 43 -11.56 0.30 -5.77
N TYR A 44 -12.21 1.40 -5.37
CA TYR A 44 -11.80 2.76 -5.65
C TYR A 44 -10.75 3.25 -4.63
N SER A 45 -9.51 2.80 -4.76
CA SER A 45 -8.42 3.15 -3.83
C SER A 45 -7.68 4.46 -4.16
N SER A 46 -7.96 5.08 -5.30
CA SER A 46 -7.40 6.39 -5.73
C SER A 46 -8.41 7.52 -5.54
N GLU A 47 -7.94 8.76 -5.58
CA GLU A 47 -8.77 9.94 -5.85
C GLU A 47 -8.86 10.21 -7.36
N PRO A 48 -9.83 11.02 -7.82
CA PRO A 48 -11.05 11.33 -7.08
C PRO A 48 -11.92 10.06 -6.94
N LYS A 49 -12.66 9.96 -5.83
CA LYS A 49 -13.67 8.91 -5.67
C LYS A 49 -14.83 9.10 -6.65
N PRO A 50 -15.52 8.02 -7.08
CA PRO A 50 -16.60 8.13 -8.05
C PRO A 50 -17.75 9.04 -7.56
N TRP A 51 -18.01 9.08 -6.25
CA TRP A 51 -18.99 9.98 -5.66
C TRP A 51 -18.63 11.46 -5.72
N ALA A 52 -17.36 11.81 -5.90
CA ALA A 52 -16.96 13.21 -6.06
C ALA A 52 -17.65 13.87 -7.25
N ARG A 53 -17.95 13.11 -8.32
CA ARG A 53 -18.67 13.63 -9.50
C ARG A 53 -20.05 14.21 -9.16
N LYS A 54 -20.77 13.57 -8.22
CA LYS A 54 -22.11 14.00 -7.81
C LYS A 54 -22.06 14.97 -6.62
N LEU A 55 -21.09 14.81 -5.71
CA LEU A 55 -21.04 15.56 -4.45
C LEU A 55 -20.24 16.86 -4.52
N GLU A 56 -19.23 16.95 -5.41
CA GLU A 56 -18.36 18.11 -5.51
C GLU A 56 -18.73 18.99 -6.71
N SER A 57 -19.03 20.25 -6.45
CA SER A 57 -19.48 21.22 -7.47
C SER A 57 -18.47 21.39 -8.62
N ARG A 58 -17.17 21.22 -8.36
CA ARG A 58 -16.13 21.34 -9.40
C ARG A 58 -16.23 20.28 -10.50
N TYR A 59 -16.82 19.12 -10.22
CA TYR A 59 -16.96 18.01 -11.16
C TYR A 59 -18.37 17.92 -11.77
N ALA A 60 -19.35 18.65 -11.22
CA ALA A 60 -20.75 18.56 -11.63
C ALA A 60 -20.99 18.88 -13.12
N SER A 61 -20.20 19.78 -13.71
CA SER A 61 -20.32 20.19 -15.11
C SER A 61 -19.47 19.38 -16.08
N TRP A 62 -18.78 18.34 -15.61
CA TRP A 62 -17.83 17.60 -16.42
C TRP A 62 -18.51 16.58 -17.32
N THR A 63 -18.05 16.50 -18.56
CA THR A 63 -18.44 15.43 -19.50
C THR A 63 -17.88 14.09 -19.05
N ASP A 64 -18.46 12.98 -19.52
CA ASP A 64 -17.95 11.63 -19.19
C ASP A 64 -16.48 11.46 -19.60
N ALA A 65 -16.09 12.02 -20.75
CA ALA A 65 -14.72 11.96 -21.22
C ALA A 65 -13.76 12.76 -20.33
N ALA A 66 -14.14 13.97 -19.90
CA ALA A 66 -13.33 14.76 -18.98
C ALA A 66 -13.20 14.06 -17.62
N TRP A 67 -14.30 13.52 -17.11
CA TRP A 67 -14.34 12.81 -15.83
C TRP A 67 -13.47 11.55 -15.85
N LEU A 68 -13.60 10.73 -16.90
CA LEU A 68 -12.77 9.55 -17.09
C LEU A 68 -11.28 9.93 -17.13
N HIS A 69 -10.93 10.97 -17.90
CA HIS A 69 -9.55 11.43 -18.01
C HIS A 69 -8.98 11.87 -16.65
N GLU A 70 -9.75 12.58 -15.82
CA GLU A 70 -9.31 12.96 -14.47
C GLU A 70 -9.10 11.74 -13.57
N VAL A 71 -10.02 10.78 -13.58
CA VAL A 71 -9.86 9.54 -12.83
C VAL A 71 -8.59 8.81 -13.25
N GLN A 72 -8.38 8.64 -14.56
CA GLN A 72 -7.19 7.99 -15.11
C GLN A 72 -5.91 8.77 -14.82
N SER A 73 -5.94 10.09 -14.90
CA SER A 73 -4.77 10.95 -14.65
C SER A 73 -4.27 10.89 -13.21
N ASN A 74 -5.10 10.45 -12.27
CA ASN A 74 -4.66 10.20 -10.90
C ASN A 74 -3.97 8.83 -10.72
N PHE A 75 -3.94 7.98 -11.74
CA PHE A 75 -3.29 6.67 -11.68
C PHE A 75 -1.86 6.73 -12.19
N SER A 76 -0.89 6.41 -11.33
CA SER A 76 0.54 6.45 -11.71
C SER A 76 0.89 5.58 -12.91
N GLY A 77 0.28 4.40 -13.05
CA GLY A 77 0.50 3.54 -14.21
C GLY A 77 -0.04 4.13 -15.51
N PHE A 78 -1.13 4.92 -15.46
CA PHE A 78 -1.66 5.60 -16.64
C PHE A 78 -0.72 6.75 -17.07
N GLN A 79 -0.27 7.54 -16.09
CA GLN A 79 0.72 8.60 -16.31
C GLN A 79 2.01 8.05 -16.93
N ALA A 80 2.56 6.98 -16.36
CA ALA A 80 3.80 6.37 -16.84
C ALA A 80 3.66 5.71 -18.22
N TRP A 81 2.62 4.89 -18.42
CA TRP A 81 2.59 3.96 -19.56
C TRP A 81 1.73 4.44 -20.73
N VAL A 82 0.77 5.32 -20.48
CA VAL A 82 -0.12 5.85 -21.51
C VAL A 82 0.29 7.28 -21.88
N LEU A 83 0.40 8.17 -20.89
CA LEU A 83 0.79 9.56 -21.13
C LEU A 83 2.30 9.74 -21.30
N LYS A 84 3.10 8.75 -20.86
CA LYS A 84 4.58 8.78 -20.90
C LYS A 84 5.15 10.01 -20.18
N ASP A 85 4.53 10.38 -19.06
CA ASP A 85 5.00 11.47 -18.22
C ASP A 85 6.39 11.13 -17.65
N PRO A 86 7.43 11.95 -17.89
CA PRO A 86 8.81 11.64 -17.51
C PRO A 86 9.00 11.32 -16.03
N ASP A 87 8.35 12.09 -15.13
CA ASP A 87 8.50 11.92 -13.68
C ASP A 87 7.91 10.58 -13.23
N TYR A 88 6.80 10.17 -13.85
CA TYR A 88 6.15 8.90 -13.57
C TYR A 88 6.89 7.73 -14.22
N VAL A 89 7.44 7.89 -15.42
CA VAL A 89 8.28 6.86 -16.06
C VAL A 89 9.55 6.63 -15.26
N GLU A 90 10.22 7.68 -14.76
CA GLU A 90 11.40 7.54 -13.89
C GLU A 90 11.04 6.76 -12.61
N ARG A 91 9.95 7.14 -11.94
CA ARG A 91 9.55 6.53 -10.68
C ARG A 91 9.09 5.07 -10.82
N GLU A 92 8.29 4.77 -11.83
CA GLU A 92 7.72 3.43 -12.02
C GLU A 92 8.64 2.52 -12.86
N GLY A 93 9.35 3.09 -13.85
CA GLY A 93 10.17 2.37 -14.82
C GLY A 93 11.48 1.83 -14.27
N GLY A 94 12.07 2.46 -13.25
CA GLY A 94 13.26 1.93 -12.58
C GLY A 94 13.07 0.53 -11.97
N ARG A 95 11.83 0.14 -11.65
CA ARG A 95 11.50 -1.21 -11.13
C ARG A 95 11.38 -2.27 -12.21
N ASP A 96 11.07 -1.83 -13.43
CA ASP A 96 10.69 -2.68 -14.55
C ASP A 96 11.75 -2.66 -15.65
N GLY A 97 12.85 -1.93 -15.44
CA GLY A 97 13.90 -1.77 -16.43
C GLY A 97 13.48 -0.94 -17.64
N VAL A 98 12.49 -0.07 -17.48
CA VAL A 98 11.96 0.78 -18.55
C VAL A 98 12.35 2.23 -18.29
N ALA A 99 12.83 2.93 -19.31
CA ALA A 99 13.16 4.35 -19.23
C ALA A 99 12.65 5.09 -20.47
N LEU A 100 12.42 6.40 -20.33
CA LEU A 100 12.05 7.27 -21.45
C LEU A 100 13.30 7.71 -22.21
N GLY A 101 13.31 7.50 -23.52
CA GLY A 101 14.38 7.96 -24.41
C GLY A 101 14.23 9.43 -24.80
N PRO A 102 15.31 10.06 -25.31
CA PRO A 102 15.25 11.43 -25.82
C PRO A 102 14.36 11.59 -27.07
N ASP A 103 13.91 10.47 -27.66
CA ASP A 103 12.91 10.40 -28.72
C ASP A 103 11.46 10.36 -28.21
N GLY A 104 11.25 10.39 -26.89
CA GLY A 104 9.93 10.30 -26.26
C GLY A 104 9.32 8.90 -26.31
N LEU A 105 10.11 7.87 -26.62
CA LEU A 105 9.68 6.48 -26.61
C LEU A 105 10.13 5.78 -25.33
N LEU A 106 9.44 4.70 -24.96
CA LEU A 106 9.85 3.87 -23.84
C LEU A 106 10.87 2.85 -24.34
N HIS A 107 11.98 2.68 -23.62
CA HIS A 107 13.04 1.73 -23.92
C HIS A 107 13.26 0.80 -22.74
N LEU A 108 13.64 -0.44 -23.03
CA LEU A 108 14.26 -1.27 -22.01
C LEU A 108 15.71 -0.79 -21.79
N THR A 109 16.10 -0.63 -20.53
CA THR A 109 17.50 -0.41 -20.16
C THR A 109 18.34 -1.63 -20.55
N LEU A 110 19.60 -1.42 -20.94
CA LEU A 110 20.48 -2.51 -21.38
C LEU A 110 20.78 -3.50 -20.24
N GLU A 111 20.89 -3.02 -19.00
CA GLU A 111 21.06 -3.87 -17.81
C GLU A 111 19.96 -4.93 -17.74
N TRP A 112 18.70 -4.49 -17.83
CA TRP A 112 17.55 -5.39 -17.80
C TRP A 112 17.43 -6.28 -19.04
N GLN A 113 17.82 -5.81 -20.22
CA GLN A 113 17.84 -6.68 -21.40
C GLN A 113 18.80 -7.86 -21.24
N THR A 114 19.95 -7.65 -20.59
CA THR A 114 20.89 -8.73 -20.35
C THR A 114 20.36 -9.77 -19.37
N GLU A 115 19.60 -9.35 -18.35
CA GLU A 115 18.94 -10.27 -17.42
C GLU A 115 17.87 -11.11 -18.12
N TRP A 116 16.98 -10.49 -18.90
CA TRP A 116 15.87 -11.18 -19.56
C TRP A 116 16.32 -12.10 -20.69
N ALA A 117 17.41 -11.77 -21.37
CA ALA A 117 18.00 -12.65 -22.38
C ALA A 117 18.43 -14.01 -21.80
N THR A 118 18.69 -14.08 -20.48
CA THR A 118 19.01 -15.34 -19.80
C THR A 118 17.78 -16.11 -19.33
N GLU A 119 16.67 -15.44 -19.02
CA GLU A 119 15.43 -16.08 -18.54
C GLU A 119 14.52 -16.58 -19.67
N ASP A 120 14.46 -15.89 -20.82
CA ASP A 120 13.71 -16.35 -22.00
C ASP A 120 14.29 -17.67 -22.57
N SER A 121 15.53 -18.04 -22.21
CA SER A 121 16.11 -19.35 -22.52
C SER A 121 15.53 -20.50 -21.67
N VAL A 122 14.82 -20.23 -20.57
CA VAL A 122 14.42 -21.26 -19.59
C VAL A 122 12.89 -21.42 -19.46
N CYS A 123 12.09 -20.42 -19.83
CA CYS A 123 10.63 -20.47 -19.64
C CYS A 123 9.78 -20.79 -20.89
N PHE A 124 10.38 -21.05 -22.06
CA PHE A 124 9.65 -21.31 -23.32
C PHE A 124 9.46 -22.78 -23.71
N ALA A 125 9.42 -23.70 -22.74
CA ALA A 125 8.89 -25.05 -22.95
C ALA A 125 7.47 -25.17 -22.35
N SER A 126 6.50 -24.46 -22.94
CA SER A 126 5.08 -24.66 -22.66
C SER A 126 4.37 -24.96 -23.98
N THR A 127 3.76 -26.15 -24.03
CA THR A 127 3.02 -26.72 -25.14
C THR A 127 1.67 -26.02 -25.29
N ASP A 128 1.55 -25.09 -26.23
CA ASP A 128 0.23 -24.74 -26.78
C ASP A 128 0.33 -24.53 -28.29
N GLU A 129 -0.21 -25.49 -29.04
CA GLU A 129 -0.32 -25.43 -30.50
C GLU A 129 -1.40 -24.42 -30.88
N GLY A 130 -1.01 -23.22 -31.31
CA GLY A 130 -2.02 -22.33 -31.88
C GLY A 130 -1.61 -20.94 -32.32
N TYR A 131 -0.44 -20.42 -31.94
CA TYR A 131 -0.03 -19.08 -32.34
C TYR A 131 1.18 -19.12 -33.28
N LYS A 132 0.92 -18.94 -34.59
CA LYS A 132 1.98 -18.74 -35.57
C LYS A 132 2.58 -17.35 -35.39
N SER A 133 3.60 -17.26 -34.53
CA SER A 133 4.50 -16.12 -34.46
C SER A 133 5.34 -16.07 -35.73
N GLY A 134 5.05 -15.10 -36.60
CA GLY A 134 5.87 -14.78 -37.75
C GLY A 134 6.90 -13.71 -37.38
N CYS A 135 8.16 -14.02 -37.64
CA CYS A 135 9.31 -13.10 -37.73
C CYS A 135 9.87 -12.52 -36.42
N VAL A 136 10.68 -13.31 -35.68
CA VAL A 136 12.05 -12.93 -35.24
C VAL A 136 12.86 -14.23 -34.97
N GLU A 137 13.07 -15.06 -35.99
CA GLU A 137 14.04 -16.15 -35.94
C GLU A 137 14.77 -16.19 -37.27
N LYS A 138 15.80 -15.35 -37.39
CA LYS A 138 16.82 -15.47 -38.44
C LYS A 138 18.02 -14.59 -38.13
N LEU A 139 18.66 -14.81 -36.97
CA LEU A 139 20.01 -14.28 -36.75
C LEU A 139 20.91 -15.19 -35.89
N LEU A 140 20.43 -16.32 -35.36
CA LEU A 140 21.24 -17.22 -34.53
C LEU A 140 20.83 -18.69 -34.71
N ASP A 141 20.86 -19.24 -35.93
CA ASP A 141 21.15 -20.66 -36.12
C ASP A 141 21.45 -20.96 -37.60
N ASP A 142 22.73 -21.16 -37.93
CA ASP A 142 23.13 -21.91 -39.12
C ASP A 142 24.39 -22.70 -38.70
N GLY A 143 24.15 -23.83 -38.04
CA GLY A 143 25.14 -24.84 -37.65
C GLY A 143 25.73 -25.57 -38.86
N GLY A 144 26.38 -24.83 -39.76
CA GLY A 144 27.27 -25.38 -40.77
C GLY A 144 28.69 -25.45 -40.24
N GLU A 145 29.24 -26.66 -40.06
CA GLU A 145 30.66 -26.89 -39.85
C GLU A 145 31.47 -26.34 -41.04
N HIS A 146 31.86 -25.07 -40.96
CA HIS A 146 32.85 -24.47 -41.83
C HIS A 146 34.03 -23.96 -41.03
N SER A 147 35.17 -24.50 -41.44
CA SER A 147 36.51 -24.30 -40.94
C SER A 147 36.83 -22.82 -40.68
N ALA A 148 37.40 -22.60 -39.50
CA ALA A 148 38.13 -21.44 -39.01
C ALA A 148 38.62 -20.43 -40.08
N GLU A 149 37.92 -19.31 -40.20
CA GLU A 149 38.53 -17.98 -40.35
C GLU A 149 37.74 -17.02 -39.47
N THR A 150 38.36 -16.54 -38.39
CA THR A 150 37.80 -15.53 -37.48
C THR A 150 37.87 -14.18 -38.18
N PRO A 151 36.76 -13.54 -38.59
CA PRO A 151 36.82 -12.16 -39.02
C PRO A 151 36.86 -11.33 -37.74
N LEU A 152 38.05 -10.90 -37.34
CA LEU A 152 38.24 -9.71 -36.50
C LEU A 152 37.81 -8.47 -37.30
N GLY A 153 36.55 -8.42 -37.72
CA GLY A 153 35.92 -7.29 -38.34
C GLY A 153 35.42 -6.38 -37.24
N GLY A 154 36.28 -5.46 -36.79
CA GLY A 154 35.95 -4.34 -35.91
C GLY A 154 34.99 -3.36 -36.59
N GLY A 155 33.76 -3.80 -36.85
CA GLY A 155 32.64 -2.96 -37.22
C GLY A 155 32.22 -2.20 -35.97
N ALA A 156 32.91 -1.10 -35.67
CA ALA A 156 32.47 -0.14 -34.66
C ALA A 156 31.01 0.23 -34.95
N LEU A 157 30.11 -0.05 -34.00
CA LEU A 157 28.74 0.43 -34.04
C LEU A 157 28.81 1.97 -34.13
N LEU A 158 28.53 2.51 -35.31
CA LEU A 158 28.71 3.93 -35.64
C LEU A 158 27.62 4.84 -35.02
N CYS A 159 26.66 4.26 -34.30
CA CYS A 159 25.69 5.05 -33.55
C CYS A 159 26.14 5.12 -32.09
N PRO A 160 26.31 6.33 -31.53
CA PRO A 160 26.49 6.46 -30.08
C PRO A 160 25.32 5.76 -29.37
N PRO A 161 25.58 5.09 -28.23
CA PRO A 161 24.50 4.44 -27.49
C PRO A 161 23.48 5.49 -27.08
N LEU A 162 22.20 5.12 -27.16
CA LEU A 162 21.12 5.97 -26.67
C LEU A 162 21.16 5.96 -25.14
N VAL A 163 21.05 7.13 -24.52
CA VAL A 163 21.12 7.30 -23.06
C VAL A 163 19.89 8.08 -22.61
N SER A 164 19.26 7.68 -21.50
CA SER A 164 18.19 8.45 -20.86
C SER A 164 18.74 9.74 -20.23
N ASP A 165 17.83 10.63 -19.82
CA ASP A 165 18.18 11.83 -19.05
C ASP A 165 18.85 11.50 -17.70
N SER A 166 18.54 10.34 -17.11
CA SER A 166 19.16 9.79 -15.90
C SER A 166 20.55 9.17 -16.13
N GLY A 167 21.00 9.05 -17.38
CA GLY A 167 22.31 8.48 -17.74
C GLY A 167 22.30 6.97 -17.98
N GLU A 168 21.14 6.33 -18.05
CA GLU A 168 21.01 4.88 -18.27
C GLU A 168 21.14 4.54 -19.75
N LEU A 169 21.85 3.46 -20.07
CA LEU A 169 21.96 3.00 -21.45
C LEU A 169 20.65 2.34 -21.90
N LEU A 170 20.09 2.84 -23.00
CA LEU A 170 18.82 2.40 -23.56
C LEU A 170 19.06 1.42 -24.70
N GLY A 171 18.29 0.32 -24.74
CA GLY A 171 18.28 -0.59 -25.88
C GLY A 171 16.98 -0.51 -26.67
N ARG A 172 16.29 -1.64 -26.88
CA ARG A 172 15.11 -1.68 -27.76
C ARG A 172 13.94 -0.86 -27.21
N VAL A 173 13.21 -0.24 -28.14
CA VAL A 173 11.92 0.39 -27.88
C VAL A 173 10.92 -0.69 -27.42
N VAL A 174 10.10 -0.35 -26.44
CA VAL A 174 8.95 -1.14 -26.00
C VAL A 174 7.70 -0.27 -26.03
N GLU A 175 6.60 -0.84 -26.49
CA GLU A 175 5.32 -0.15 -26.59
C GLU A 175 4.25 -0.91 -25.82
N VAL A 176 3.34 -0.16 -25.20
CA VAL A 176 2.12 -0.73 -24.64
C VAL A 176 1.14 -0.92 -25.80
N PRO A 177 0.62 -2.14 -26.04
CA PRO A 177 -0.32 -2.35 -27.12
C PRO A 177 -1.59 -1.53 -26.93
N ALA A 178 -2.06 -0.90 -28.01
CA ALA A 178 -3.24 -0.03 -27.98
C ALA A 178 -4.49 -0.77 -27.47
N GLU A 179 -4.65 -2.05 -27.83
CA GLU A 179 -5.75 -2.89 -27.37
C GLU A 179 -5.76 -3.12 -25.84
N ALA A 180 -4.58 -3.10 -25.21
CA ALA A 180 -4.47 -3.23 -23.76
C ALA A 180 -4.89 -1.91 -23.07
N ILE A 181 -4.49 -0.77 -23.64
CA ILE A 181 -4.91 0.56 -23.18
C ILE A 181 -6.43 0.71 -23.31
N ASP A 182 -6.99 0.40 -24.48
CA ASP A 182 -8.43 0.43 -24.75
C ASP A 182 -9.19 -0.52 -23.81
N GLY A 183 -8.62 -1.70 -23.56
CA GLY A 183 -9.18 -2.69 -22.65
C GLY A 183 -9.21 -2.23 -21.19
N ALA A 184 -8.16 -1.55 -20.71
CA ALA A 184 -8.10 -0.97 -19.38
C ALA A 184 -9.06 0.23 -19.25
N GLU A 185 -9.14 1.07 -20.29
CA GLU A 185 -10.10 2.17 -20.35
C GLU A 185 -11.55 1.67 -20.29
N LEU A 186 -11.87 0.61 -21.05
CA LEU A 186 -13.22 0.01 -21.04
C LEU A 186 -13.62 -0.47 -19.64
N VAL A 187 -12.69 -1.10 -18.91
CA VAL A 187 -12.92 -1.55 -17.53
C VAL A 187 -13.16 -0.36 -16.60
N THR A 188 -12.41 0.73 -16.78
CA THR A 188 -12.56 1.96 -15.98
C THR A 188 -13.91 2.63 -16.23
N LYS A 189 -14.32 2.75 -17.50
CA LYS A 189 -15.64 3.26 -17.90
C LYS A 189 -16.76 2.43 -17.29
N ALA A 190 -16.67 1.10 -17.39
CA ALA A 190 -17.68 0.21 -16.85
C ALA A 190 -17.83 0.34 -15.32
N ALA A 191 -16.71 0.50 -14.60
CA ALA A 191 -16.74 0.74 -13.15
C ALA A 191 -17.48 2.03 -12.80
N ILE A 192 -17.14 3.14 -13.46
CA ILE A 192 -17.78 4.46 -13.26
C ILE A 192 -19.29 4.36 -13.56
N GLN A 193 -19.66 3.78 -14.71
CA GLN A 193 -21.05 3.62 -15.12
C GLN A 193 -21.85 2.76 -14.13
N GLN A 194 -21.27 1.67 -13.63
CA GLN A 194 -21.92 0.81 -12.64
C GLN A 194 -22.18 1.57 -11.32
N TRP A 195 -21.22 2.38 -10.89
CA TRP A 195 -21.41 3.22 -9.70
C TRP A 195 -22.50 4.27 -9.92
N GLU A 196 -22.52 4.96 -11.06
CA GLU A 196 -23.55 5.96 -11.39
C GLU A 196 -24.94 5.35 -11.45
N ALA A 197 -25.09 4.19 -12.08
CA ALA A 197 -26.36 3.47 -12.12
C ALA A 197 -26.83 3.08 -10.72
N THR A 198 -25.92 2.57 -9.87
CA THR A 198 -26.25 2.21 -8.48
C THR A 198 -26.67 3.44 -7.67
N TYR A 199 -26.03 4.59 -7.90
CA TYR A 199 -26.39 5.85 -7.26
C TYR A 199 -27.80 6.31 -7.66
N ASP A 200 -28.11 6.27 -8.96
CA ASP A 200 -29.42 6.69 -9.48
C ASP A 200 -30.54 5.72 -9.00
N GLU A 201 -30.26 4.41 -8.94
CA GLU A 201 -31.16 3.40 -8.35
C GLU A 201 -31.43 3.67 -6.87
N LEU A 202 -30.39 4.02 -6.10
CA LEU A 202 -30.53 4.37 -4.68
C LEU A 202 -31.39 5.62 -4.51
N ALA A 203 -31.14 6.67 -5.29
CA ALA A 203 -31.92 7.91 -5.28
C ALA A 203 -33.40 7.64 -5.54
N GLN A 204 -33.71 6.79 -6.53
CA GLN A 204 -35.08 6.37 -6.83
C GLN A 204 -35.69 5.56 -5.68
N MET A 205 -34.96 4.60 -5.12
CA MET A 205 -35.43 3.71 -4.06
C MET A 205 -35.87 4.49 -2.81
N ILE A 206 -35.12 5.54 -2.44
CA ILE A 206 -35.43 6.37 -1.27
C ILE A 206 -36.29 7.60 -1.60
N SER A 207 -36.72 7.75 -2.86
CA SER A 207 -37.50 8.90 -3.35
C SER A 207 -36.82 10.26 -3.11
N GLU A 208 -35.49 10.30 -3.22
CA GLU A 208 -34.70 11.52 -3.03
C GLU A 208 -34.11 11.95 -4.39
N THR A 209 -34.73 12.96 -5.00
CA THR A 209 -34.32 13.45 -6.33
C THR A 209 -33.03 14.27 -6.28
N GLU A 210 -32.73 14.86 -5.12
CA GLU A 210 -31.54 15.69 -4.88
C GLU A 210 -30.59 15.00 -3.91
N LEU A 211 -30.34 13.70 -4.12
CA LEU A 211 -29.57 12.85 -3.21
C LEU A 211 -28.20 13.43 -2.85
N ALA A 212 -27.51 14.05 -3.80
CA ALA A 212 -26.21 14.69 -3.54
C ALA A 212 -26.34 15.85 -2.55
N THR A 213 -27.36 16.69 -2.73
CA THR A 213 -27.68 17.81 -1.83
C THR A 213 -28.06 17.28 -0.44
N ALA A 214 -28.88 16.24 -0.36
CA ALA A 214 -29.29 15.61 0.90
C ALA A 214 -28.09 15.00 1.66
N VAL A 215 -27.20 14.28 0.96
CA VAL A 215 -25.97 13.71 1.52
C VAL A 215 -25.04 14.83 2.01
N ASN A 216 -24.80 15.85 1.19
CA ASN A 216 -23.97 16.99 1.59
C ASN A 216 -24.53 17.70 2.82
N ALA A 217 -25.85 17.92 2.89
CA ALA A 217 -26.50 18.50 4.05
C ALA A 217 -26.31 17.64 5.31
N ALA A 218 -26.49 16.32 5.20
CA ALA A 218 -26.29 15.39 6.32
C ALA A 218 -24.83 15.40 6.82
N CYS A 219 -23.84 15.46 5.92
CA CYS A 219 -22.43 15.49 6.31
C CYS A 219 -21.98 16.84 6.92
N ILE A 220 -22.71 17.93 6.71
CA ILE A 220 -22.41 19.24 7.33
C ILE A 220 -22.84 19.26 8.80
N VAL A 221 -24.00 18.67 9.11
CA VAL A 221 -24.54 18.63 10.49
C VAL A 221 -23.57 17.93 11.44
N ASP A 222 -22.92 16.86 11.00
CA ASP A 222 -21.92 16.15 11.80
C ASP A 222 -20.66 16.96 12.06
N LYS A 223 -20.30 17.94 11.20
CA LYS A 223 -19.11 18.77 11.43
C LYS A 223 -19.35 19.81 12.50
N GLU A 224 -20.53 20.40 12.58
CA GLU A 224 -20.86 21.39 13.61
C GLU A 224 -20.95 20.73 14.99
N ASP A 225 -21.55 19.54 15.08
CA ASP A 225 -21.61 18.75 16.31
C ASP A 225 -20.23 18.14 16.69
N ALA A 226 -19.42 17.72 15.70
CA ALA A 226 -18.04 17.33 15.96
C ALA A 226 -17.18 18.50 16.45
N THR A 227 -17.40 19.73 15.96
CA THR A 227 -16.73 20.92 16.49
C THR A 227 -17.24 21.36 17.87
N ALA A 228 -18.49 21.05 18.22
CA ALA A 228 -19.01 21.28 19.57
C ALA A 228 -18.49 20.25 20.59
N ALA A 229 -18.27 19.00 20.17
CA ALA A 229 -17.62 17.97 20.98
C ALA A 229 -16.07 18.14 21.01
N ALA A 230 -15.49 18.70 19.96
CA ALA A 230 -14.07 19.04 19.88
C ALA A 230 -13.86 20.53 20.13
N GLY A 231 -13.93 20.94 21.40
CA GLY A 231 -13.41 22.22 21.87
C GLY A 231 -11.88 22.32 21.77
N TRP A 232 -11.31 21.95 20.62
CA TRP A 232 -9.88 21.93 20.35
C TRP A 232 -9.63 22.65 19.02
N SER A 233 -9.26 23.92 19.12
CA SER A 233 -8.73 24.72 18.01
C SER A 233 -7.29 24.30 17.71
N GLY A 234 -7.10 23.07 17.25
CA GLY A 234 -5.85 22.62 16.64
C GLY A 234 -5.85 23.03 15.18
N GLY A 235 -4.99 23.98 14.81
CA GLY A 235 -4.81 24.39 13.43
C GLY A 235 -4.52 23.18 12.55
N ALA A 236 -5.08 23.18 11.34
CA ALA A 236 -4.80 22.19 10.31
C ALA A 236 -3.29 22.20 10.00
N SER A 237 -2.52 21.40 10.75
CA SER A 237 -1.18 21.05 10.34
C SER A 237 -1.33 20.11 9.17
N HIS A 238 -0.73 20.50 8.05
CA HIS A 238 -0.34 19.65 6.94
C HIS A 238 -0.09 18.22 7.45
N VAL A 239 -1.00 17.29 7.16
CA VAL A 239 -0.71 15.86 7.31
C VAL A 239 0.29 15.59 6.21
N GLU A 240 1.58 15.66 6.55
CA GLU A 240 2.60 15.05 5.72
C GLU A 240 2.18 13.60 5.54
N SER A 241 1.87 13.26 4.29
CA SER A 241 1.66 11.89 3.87
C SER A 241 2.92 11.11 4.25
N PHE A 242 2.85 10.38 5.36
CA PHE A 242 3.80 9.32 5.65
C PHE A 242 3.54 8.20 4.63
N GLY A 243 4.01 8.42 3.40
CA GLY A 243 4.03 7.44 2.34
C GLY A 243 4.87 6.25 2.78
N GLY A 244 4.22 5.27 3.39
CA GLY A 244 4.86 4.01 3.76
C GLY A 244 5.36 3.33 2.50
N ASN A 245 6.68 3.25 2.33
CA ASN A 245 7.33 2.57 1.21
C ASN A 245 7.09 1.06 1.30
N TRP A 246 5.98 0.58 0.76
CA TRP A 246 5.78 -0.86 0.55
C TRP A 246 6.60 -1.31 -0.67
N SER A 247 7.45 -2.32 -0.49
CA SER A 247 8.22 -2.96 -1.56
C SER A 247 8.01 -4.48 -1.55
N ARG A 248 8.14 -5.14 -2.70
CA ARG A 248 7.93 -6.59 -2.81
C ARG A 248 9.29 -7.30 -2.70
N HIS A 249 9.41 -8.27 -1.80
CA HIS A 249 10.64 -9.06 -1.62
C HIS A 249 10.28 -10.55 -1.50
N GLY A 250 10.79 -11.38 -2.42
CA GLY A 250 10.50 -12.82 -2.45
C GLY A 250 9.00 -13.13 -2.59
N GLY A 251 8.26 -12.31 -3.33
CA GLY A 251 6.81 -12.46 -3.51
C GLY A 251 5.94 -11.83 -2.40
N TRP A 252 6.53 -11.39 -1.27
CA TRP A 252 5.81 -10.78 -0.15
C TRP A 252 5.88 -9.26 -0.20
N TRP A 253 4.78 -8.57 0.13
CA TRP A 253 4.80 -7.14 0.41
C TRP A 253 5.47 -6.89 1.76
N ARG A 254 6.59 -6.19 1.74
CA ARG A 254 7.34 -5.74 2.92
C ARG A 254 7.23 -4.23 3.00
N GLN A 255 6.92 -3.71 4.17
CA GLN A 255 7.02 -2.28 4.42
C GLN A 255 8.50 -1.94 4.72
N TRP A 256 9.08 -1.05 3.92
CA TRP A 256 10.44 -0.53 4.05
C TRP A 256 10.43 0.84 4.76
N PRO A 257 11.42 1.16 5.63
CA PRO A 257 12.55 0.33 6.01
C PRO A 257 12.10 -0.79 6.95
N ALA A 258 12.57 -2.01 6.69
CA ALA A 258 12.40 -3.09 7.66
C ALA A 258 13.20 -2.84 8.94
N ASP A 259 14.24 -2.02 8.81
CA ASP A 259 15.11 -1.52 9.87
C ASP A 259 14.53 -0.23 10.51
N GLY A 260 13.32 0.18 10.11
CA GLY A 260 12.66 1.42 10.55
C GLY A 260 11.56 1.20 11.59
N ARG A 261 11.10 -0.05 11.82
CA ARG A 261 10.18 -0.34 12.92
C ARG A 261 10.97 -0.37 14.23
N LEU A 262 11.03 0.78 14.89
CA LEU A 262 11.66 0.87 16.20
C LEU A 262 10.88 0.06 17.23
N ALA A 263 9.55 0.01 17.15
CA ALA A 263 8.74 -0.63 18.18
C ALA A 263 7.39 -1.11 17.64
N THR A 264 6.94 -2.28 18.12
CA THR A 264 5.60 -2.84 17.81
C THR A 264 4.99 -3.48 19.05
N ALA A 265 3.72 -3.17 19.31
CA ALA A 265 2.91 -3.88 20.29
C ALA A 265 1.69 -4.49 19.59
N ARG A 266 1.50 -5.80 19.75
CA ARG A 266 0.35 -6.51 19.17
C ARG A 266 -0.26 -7.48 20.17
N CYS A 267 -1.57 -7.60 20.15
CA CYS A 267 -2.28 -8.60 20.94
C CYS A 267 -3.61 -9.01 20.28
N SER A 268 -4.07 -10.21 20.63
CA SER A 268 -5.35 -10.77 20.19
C SER A 268 -5.93 -11.70 21.24
N VAL A 269 -7.26 -11.86 21.22
CA VAL A 269 -7.97 -12.90 21.99
C VAL A 269 -8.15 -14.20 21.21
N GLN A 270 -7.95 -14.20 19.88
CA GLN A 270 -8.14 -15.40 19.04
C GLN A 270 -7.07 -15.49 17.91
N PRO A 271 -5.95 -16.22 18.13
CA PRO A 271 -5.59 -16.90 19.38
C PRO A 271 -5.23 -15.92 20.49
N LEU A 272 -5.26 -16.37 21.75
CA LEU A 272 -4.82 -15.56 22.88
C LEU A 272 -3.30 -15.34 22.81
N PHE A 273 -2.87 -14.13 22.42
CA PHE A 273 -1.45 -13.79 22.36
C PHE A 273 -1.17 -12.30 22.56
N ALA A 274 -0.01 -11.97 23.12
CA ALA A 274 0.61 -10.65 23.10
C ALA A 274 2.08 -10.78 22.67
N GLN A 275 2.55 -9.83 21.86
CA GLN A 275 3.96 -9.70 21.51
C GLN A 275 4.37 -8.23 21.53
N LEU A 276 5.46 -7.94 22.24
CA LEU A 276 6.10 -6.62 22.30
C LEU A 276 7.50 -6.74 21.71
N SER A 277 7.81 -5.92 20.72
CA SER A 277 9.10 -5.96 20.02
C SER A 277 9.70 -4.56 19.89
N PHE A 278 11.02 -4.45 20.06
CA PHE A 278 11.78 -3.21 19.92
C PHE A 278 13.05 -3.45 19.09
N ASN A 279 13.29 -2.60 18.10
CA ASN A 279 14.42 -2.64 17.18
C ASN A 279 14.60 -4.03 16.51
N GLY A 280 13.48 -4.62 16.06
CA GLY A 280 13.45 -5.96 15.46
C GLY A 280 13.56 -7.13 16.45
N TYR A 281 13.82 -6.89 17.73
CA TYR A 281 13.90 -7.94 18.76
C TYR A 281 12.58 -8.08 19.50
N VAL A 282 12.13 -9.32 19.70
CA VAL A 282 10.99 -9.62 20.56
C VAL A 282 11.44 -9.50 22.01
N LEU A 283 10.86 -8.54 22.74
CA LEU A 283 11.13 -8.33 24.16
C LEU A 283 10.24 -9.21 25.04
N LEU A 284 8.99 -9.42 24.63
CA LEU A 284 8.01 -10.20 25.38
C LEU A 284 7.08 -10.95 24.44
N GLU A 285 6.83 -12.22 24.75
CA GLU A 285 5.71 -13.01 24.23
C GLU A 285 4.90 -13.55 25.40
N ALA A 286 3.58 -13.44 25.30
CA ALA A 286 2.67 -13.99 26.29
C ALA A 286 1.44 -14.60 25.58
N SER A 287 0.86 -15.63 26.20
CA SER A 287 -0.36 -16.30 25.73
C SER A 287 -1.39 -16.39 26.85
N CYS A 288 -1.49 -15.34 27.67
CA CYS A 288 -2.42 -15.23 28.78
C CYS A 288 -3.06 -13.83 28.81
N ALA A 289 -4.19 -13.70 29.50
CA ALA A 289 -4.78 -12.40 29.82
C ALA A 289 -3.84 -11.56 30.70
N GLY A 290 -3.94 -10.24 30.60
CA GLY A 290 -3.10 -9.34 31.39
C GLY A 290 -2.75 -8.02 30.72
N VAL A 291 -2.01 -7.19 31.46
CA VAL A 291 -1.28 -6.05 30.92
C VAL A 291 0.17 -6.47 30.80
N HIS A 292 0.66 -6.50 29.57
CA HIS A 292 2.01 -6.88 29.22
C HIS A 292 2.81 -5.61 28.92
N ALA A 293 3.96 -5.46 29.55
CA ALA A 293 4.76 -4.24 29.47
C ALA A 293 6.21 -4.53 29.09
N ALA A 294 6.75 -3.69 28.21
CA ALA A 294 8.16 -3.67 27.83
C ALA A 294 8.62 -2.23 27.62
N ALA A 295 9.92 -1.98 27.82
CA ALA A 295 10.53 -0.69 27.56
C ALA A 295 11.87 -0.86 26.83
N GLY A 296 12.23 0.11 25.99
CA GLY A 296 13.47 0.10 25.20
C GLY A 296 13.97 1.51 24.85
N GLY A 297 15.17 1.60 24.29
CA GLY A 297 15.75 2.87 23.82
C GLY A 297 16.39 3.75 24.90
N ALA A 298 16.49 3.29 26.15
CA ALA A 298 17.24 3.93 27.23
C ALA A 298 17.98 2.87 28.06
N GLU A 299 19.13 3.23 28.64
CA GLU A 299 19.83 2.37 29.60
C GLU A 299 19.04 2.26 30.91
N GLY A 300 19.03 1.08 31.53
CA GLY A 300 18.35 0.86 32.80
C GLY A 300 16.85 0.55 32.70
N CYS A 301 16.32 0.29 31.50
CA CYS A 301 14.93 -0.18 31.38
C CYS A 301 14.68 -1.47 32.19
N PRO A 302 13.57 -1.55 32.95
CA PRO A 302 13.20 -2.76 33.66
C PRO A 302 12.91 -3.91 32.69
N ALA A 303 13.08 -5.15 33.16
CA ALA A 303 12.78 -6.33 32.36
C ALA A 303 11.30 -6.37 31.91
N PRO A 304 11.02 -6.84 30.68
CA PRO A 304 9.66 -7.01 30.19
C PRO A 304 8.91 -8.06 31.02
N ARG A 305 7.65 -7.78 31.37
CA ARG A 305 6.83 -8.67 32.21
C ARG A 305 5.32 -8.47 32.01
N THR A 306 4.54 -9.46 32.46
CA THR A 306 3.09 -9.33 32.68
C THR A 306 2.85 -8.76 34.07
N LEU A 307 2.12 -7.64 34.14
CA LEU A 307 1.83 -6.93 35.39
C LEU A 307 0.71 -7.63 36.15
N LYS A 308 0.99 -8.05 37.39
CA LYS A 308 0.05 -8.86 38.20
C LYS A 308 -0.97 -8.05 38.98
N GLY A 309 -0.81 -6.72 39.03
CA GLY A 309 -1.69 -5.83 39.77
C GLY A 309 -1.10 -4.42 39.90
N PRO A 310 -1.83 -3.51 40.58
CA PRO A 310 -1.47 -2.10 40.66
C PRO A 310 -0.09 -1.83 41.28
N ALA A 311 0.30 -2.58 42.32
CA ALA A 311 1.60 -2.38 42.97
C ALA A 311 2.78 -2.74 42.04
N ASP A 312 2.67 -3.85 41.31
CA ASP A 312 3.66 -4.29 40.33
C ASP A 312 3.72 -3.33 39.12
N ALA A 313 2.56 -2.79 38.72
CA ALA A 313 2.44 -1.79 37.68
C ALA A 313 3.09 -0.45 38.05
N LEU A 314 2.89 0.01 39.29
CA LEU A 314 3.51 1.22 39.81
C LEU A 314 5.04 1.05 39.90
N GLU A 315 5.51 -0.04 40.51
CA GLU A 315 6.94 -0.35 40.64
C GLU A 315 7.62 -0.42 39.26
N TRP A 316 7.01 -1.13 38.31
CA TRP A 316 7.53 -1.21 36.95
C TRP A 316 7.53 0.17 36.27
N GLY A 317 6.44 0.92 36.41
CA GLY A 317 6.29 2.27 35.85
C GLY A 317 7.37 3.23 36.35
N GLU A 318 7.62 3.26 37.67
CA GLU A 318 8.65 4.08 38.30
C GLU A 318 10.06 3.73 37.82
N ALA A 319 10.34 2.43 37.62
CA ALA A 319 11.64 1.95 37.19
C ALA A 319 12.00 2.29 35.73
N VAL A 320 11.02 2.62 34.88
CA VAL A 320 11.31 3.01 33.48
C VAL A 320 11.98 4.39 33.44
N PRO A 321 13.11 4.57 32.73
CA PRO A 321 13.74 5.88 32.56
C PRO A 321 12.89 6.85 31.73
N ASP A 322 13.01 8.16 32.00
CA ASP A 322 12.39 9.20 31.16
C ASP A 322 12.93 9.14 29.72
N GLY A 323 12.05 9.32 28.74
CA GLY A 323 12.37 9.27 27.32
C GLY A 323 12.47 7.86 26.72
N ALA A 324 12.47 6.80 27.54
CA ALA A 324 12.40 5.42 27.09
C ALA A 324 11.10 5.18 26.30
N VAL A 325 11.18 4.36 25.25
CA VAL A 325 10.01 3.90 24.49
C VAL A 325 9.33 2.80 25.29
N VAL A 326 8.02 2.97 25.50
CA VAL A 326 7.18 2.06 26.29
C VAL A 326 6.19 1.39 25.36
N LEU A 327 6.06 0.07 25.52
CA LEU A 327 5.14 -0.77 24.77
C LEU A 327 4.21 -1.46 25.77
N LEU A 328 2.91 -1.32 25.56
CA LEU A 328 1.88 -1.99 26.35
C LEU A 328 0.96 -2.80 25.44
N ALA A 329 0.59 -4.00 25.90
CA ALA A 329 -0.49 -4.80 25.33
C ALA A 329 -1.46 -5.22 26.44
N PHE A 330 -2.74 -5.00 26.20
CA PHE A 330 -3.85 -5.28 27.10
C PHE A 330 -4.67 -6.41 26.50
N ILE A 331 -4.93 -7.45 27.30
CA ILE A 331 -5.87 -8.51 26.95
C ILE A 331 -6.81 -8.73 28.12
N ASP A 332 -8.07 -8.38 27.92
CA ASP A 332 -9.18 -8.55 28.86
C ASP A 332 -10.24 -9.48 28.25
N CYS A 333 -10.13 -10.76 28.57
CA CYS A 333 -11.08 -11.79 28.13
C CYS A 333 -12.06 -12.26 29.20
N ASP A 334 -11.95 -11.76 30.45
CA ASP A 334 -12.68 -12.28 31.62
C ASP A 334 -13.40 -11.20 32.44
N GLY A 335 -13.61 -10.00 31.88
CA GLY A 335 -14.17 -8.87 32.63
C GLY A 335 -13.21 -8.36 33.71
N TRP A 336 -11.92 -8.51 33.43
CA TRP A 336 -10.84 -8.11 34.30
C TRP A 336 -10.68 -6.60 34.25
N ASP A 337 -10.96 -5.95 35.38
CA ASP A 337 -10.82 -4.51 35.49
C ASP A 337 -9.34 -4.09 35.49
N SER A 338 -8.84 -3.72 34.30
CA SER A 338 -7.50 -3.17 34.10
C SER A 338 -7.34 -1.73 34.61
N SER A 339 -8.40 -1.07 35.08
CA SER A 339 -8.40 0.33 35.54
C SER A 339 -7.29 0.62 36.53
N ALA A 340 -7.17 -0.20 37.57
CA ALA A 340 -6.23 0.01 38.66
C ALA A 340 -4.77 -0.19 38.21
N ILE A 341 -4.52 -1.01 37.20
CA ILE A 341 -3.17 -1.15 36.60
C ILE A 341 -2.84 0.03 35.71
N VAL A 342 -3.79 0.50 34.90
CA VAL A 342 -3.61 1.68 34.04
C VAL A 342 -3.37 2.92 34.90
N GLU A 343 -4.15 3.11 35.96
CA GLU A 343 -3.97 4.21 36.91
C GLU A 343 -2.61 4.13 37.60
N ALA A 344 -2.19 2.95 38.04
CA ALA A 344 -0.87 2.76 38.64
C ALA A 344 0.29 3.05 37.67
N LEU A 345 0.17 2.67 36.40
CA LEU A 345 1.14 3.04 35.36
C LEU A 345 1.20 4.56 35.16
N GLY A 346 0.03 5.22 35.15
CA GLY A 346 -0.07 6.68 35.10
C GLY A 346 0.66 7.34 36.27
N ASN A 347 0.42 6.86 37.49
CA ASN A 347 1.07 7.33 38.71
C ASN A 347 2.60 7.05 38.73
N GLY A 348 3.05 5.99 38.06
CA GLY A 348 4.47 5.70 37.82
C GLY A 348 5.16 6.62 36.80
N GLY A 349 4.47 7.65 36.30
CA GLY A 349 5.01 8.66 35.41
C GLY A 349 4.85 8.36 33.91
N MET A 350 4.03 7.36 33.54
CA MET A 350 3.76 7.05 32.13
C MET A 350 2.89 8.10 31.43
N GLY A 351 1.98 8.73 32.19
CA GLY A 351 1.07 9.79 31.74
C GLY A 351 -0.06 9.33 30.80
N CYS A 352 0.14 8.29 30.01
CA CYS A 352 -0.83 7.69 29.08
C CYS A 352 -0.46 6.20 28.89
N PRO A 353 -1.38 5.27 28.58
CA PRO A 353 -2.82 5.42 28.76
C PRO A 353 -3.16 5.68 30.24
N SER A 354 -4.22 6.46 30.48
CA SER A 354 -4.67 6.86 31.82
C SER A 354 -6.15 6.52 32.07
N ALA A 355 -6.79 5.85 31.11
CA ALA A 355 -8.20 5.52 31.13
C ALA A 355 -8.40 4.02 30.83
N VAL A 356 -9.51 3.48 31.31
CA VAL A 356 -9.96 2.12 31.02
C VAL A 356 -10.18 1.90 29.53
N LEU A 357 -10.12 0.63 29.10
CA LEU A 357 -10.52 0.24 27.77
C LEU A 357 -11.96 0.68 27.48
N PRO A 358 -12.26 1.17 26.26
CA PRO A 358 -13.63 1.46 25.87
C PRO A 358 -14.53 0.22 26.04
N PRO A 359 -15.82 0.41 26.40
CA PRO A 359 -16.78 -0.68 26.37
C PRO A 359 -16.74 -1.39 25.01
N SER A 360 -16.87 -2.72 25.01
CA SER A 360 -16.75 -3.62 23.83
C SER A 360 -15.33 -3.91 23.31
N CYS A 361 -14.29 -3.30 23.86
CA CYS A 361 -12.91 -3.65 23.54
C CYS A 361 -12.38 -4.68 24.54
N SER A 362 -11.87 -5.81 24.04
CA SER A 362 -11.19 -6.84 24.83
C SER A 362 -9.68 -6.77 24.71
N VAL A 363 -9.15 -5.97 23.76
CA VAL A 363 -7.72 -5.79 23.57
C VAL A 363 -7.36 -4.34 23.33
N ALA A 364 -6.16 -3.95 23.74
CA ALA A 364 -5.52 -2.73 23.28
C ALA A 364 -4.00 -2.85 23.18
N ALA A 365 -3.41 -2.04 22.32
CA ALA A 365 -1.97 -1.88 22.22
C ALA A 365 -1.65 -0.39 22.28
N ALA A 366 -0.62 -0.03 23.04
CA ALA A 366 -0.22 1.35 23.23
C ALA A 366 1.30 1.49 23.16
N LEU A 367 1.76 2.57 22.52
CA LEU A 367 3.17 2.85 22.32
C LEU A 367 3.43 4.34 22.50
N GLY A 368 4.35 4.67 23.40
CA GLY A 368 4.74 6.04 23.67
C GLY A 368 6.14 6.17 24.25
N ARG A 369 6.42 7.35 24.81
CA ARG A 369 7.67 7.62 25.54
C ARG A 369 7.34 8.12 26.93
N LYS A 370 8.03 7.58 27.95
CA LYS A 370 7.85 8.06 29.32
C LYS A 370 8.24 9.54 29.45
N GLY A 371 7.47 10.29 30.23
CA GLY A 371 7.64 11.74 30.40
C GLY A 371 7.05 12.60 29.27
N LYS A 372 6.42 12.00 28.25
CA LYS A 372 5.63 12.72 27.25
C LYS A 372 4.16 12.72 27.65
N ALA A 373 3.51 13.89 27.50
CA ALA A 373 2.10 14.06 27.84
C ALA A 373 1.13 13.25 26.95
N GLN A 374 1.56 12.88 25.74
CA GLN A 374 0.76 12.13 24.79
C GLN A 374 1.58 10.99 24.19
N TRP A 375 0.95 9.83 24.06
CA TRP A 375 1.53 8.67 23.41
C TRP A 375 1.20 8.69 21.92
N ALA A 376 2.19 8.32 21.11
CA ALA A 376 2.13 8.51 19.68
C ALA A 376 1.08 7.62 19.02
N ASN A 377 0.89 6.38 19.51
CA ASN A 377 0.01 5.40 18.88
C ASN A 377 -0.70 4.54 19.93
N THR A 378 -2.03 4.55 19.90
CA THR A 378 -2.90 3.67 20.70
C THR A 378 -3.96 3.05 19.80
N HIS A 379 -4.28 1.78 20.01
CA HIS A 379 -5.32 1.06 19.30
C HIS A 379 -6.05 0.14 20.28
N ALA A 380 -7.38 0.23 20.36
CA ALA A 380 -8.22 -0.70 21.11
C ALA A 380 -9.26 -1.32 20.16
N ALA A 381 -9.55 -2.60 20.35
CA ALA A 381 -10.47 -3.36 19.50
C ALA A 381 -11.14 -4.52 20.27
N PRO A 382 -12.24 -5.10 19.74
CA PRO A 382 -12.87 -6.28 20.32
C PRO A 382 -12.00 -7.55 20.26
N ASP A 383 -11.14 -7.68 19.25
CA ASP A 383 -10.49 -8.96 18.92
C ASP A 383 -8.96 -8.87 18.75
N THR A 384 -8.46 -7.87 18.01
CA THR A 384 -7.03 -7.71 17.72
C THR A 384 -6.62 -6.24 17.74
N ALA A 385 -5.57 -5.92 18.49
CA ALA A 385 -4.97 -4.59 18.51
C ALA A 385 -3.51 -4.64 18.09
N LEU A 386 -3.09 -3.64 17.31
CA LEU A 386 -1.74 -3.47 16.80
C LEU A 386 -1.40 -1.98 16.76
N VAL A 387 -0.24 -1.63 17.29
CA VAL A 387 0.41 -0.34 17.07
C VAL A 387 1.87 -0.56 16.67
N SER A 388 2.37 0.33 15.83
CA SER A 388 3.77 0.35 15.39
C SER A 388 4.30 1.78 15.43
N PHE A 389 5.56 1.96 15.79
CA PHE A 389 6.24 3.24 15.77
C PHE A 389 7.46 3.16 14.87
N TYR A 390 7.58 4.15 14.00
CA TYR A 390 8.69 4.34 13.07
C TYR A 390 9.46 5.59 13.53
N MET A 391 10.80 5.55 13.47
CA MET A 391 11.62 6.75 13.61
C MET A 391 11.99 7.33 12.26
#